data_AF-M0J500-F1
#
_entry.id   AF-M0J500-F1
#
_cell.length_a   1.000
_cell.length_b   1.000
_cell.length_c   1.000
_cell.angle_alpha   90.00
_cell.angle_beta   90.00
_cell.angle_gamma   90.00
#
_symmetry.space_group_name_H-M   'P 1'
#
loop_
_entity.id
_entity.type
_entity.pdbx_description
1 polymer ?
#
loop_
_entity_poly.entity_id
_entity_poly.type
_entity_poly.pdbx_seq_one_letter_code
_entity_poly.pdbx_strand_id
1 'polypeptide(L)' 'MSGLSARDALRYATEDSVVGLFLVIFGGWVVFALGGVAFGGHLLGLVSFIGLIVSAAGAFAMFAGIVATAYKVLVDSRSA' A
#
# COMPACT_ATOMS: atom_id res chain seq x y z
N MET A 1 35.75 1.48 8.20
CA MET A 1 34.30 1.75 8.11
C MET A 1 34.15 3.10 7.42
N SER A 2 33.99 3.09 6.09
CA SER A 2 33.79 4.30 5.29
C SER A 2 32.44 4.90 5.70
N GLY A 3 32.45 6.10 6.28
CA GLY A 3 31.23 6.76 6.71
C GLY A 3 30.27 6.91 5.54
N LEU A 4 29.07 6.35 5.69
CA LEU A 4 27.95 6.67 4.81
C LEU A 4 27.83 8.20 4.80
N SER A 5 28.05 8.80 3.64
CA SER A 5 27.92 10.24 3.46
C SER A 5 26.48 10.62 3.84
N ALA A 6 26.29 11.70 4.62
CA ALA A 6 24.96 12.21 4.94
C ALA A 6 24.10 12.44 3.68
N ARG A 7 24.76 12.68 2.54
CA ARG A 7 24.14 12.77 1.21
C ARG A 7 23.57 11.43 0.72
N ASP A 8 24.27 10.32 0.93
CA ASP A 8 23.79 8.98 0.54
C ASP A 8 22.64 8.53 1.43
N ALA A 9 22.68 8.87 2.72
CA ALA A 9 21.58 8.62 3.65
C ALA A 9 20.33 9.45 3.29
N LEU A 10 20.50 10.74 2.97
CA LEU A 10 19.42 11.59 2.51
C LEU A 10 18.85 11.12 1.18
N ARG A 11 19.71 10.74 0.24
CA ARG A 11 19.30 10.21 -1.07
C ARG A 11 18.53 8.91 -0.93
N TYR A 12 19.00 7.99 -0.08
CA TYR A 12 18.25 6.78 0.25
C TYR A 12 16.88 7.13 0.83
N ALA A 13 16.80 8.06 1.80
CA ALA A 13 15.53 8.50 2.38
C ALA A 13 14.59 9.21 1.40
N THR A 14 15.10 9.83 0.33
CA THR A 14 14.27 10.51 -0.69
C THR A 14 13.93 9.64 -1.90
N GLU A 15 14.79 8.72 -2.32
CA GLU A 15 14.52 7.73 -3.37
C GLU A 15 13.74 6.51 -2.85
N ASP A 16 13.51 6.39 -1.53
CA ASP A 16 12.80 5.26 -0.95
C ASP A 16 11.28 5.31 -1.18
N SER A 17 10.88 5.04 -2.42
CA SER A 17 9.49 4.78 -2.78
C SER A 17 8.94 3.48 -2.17
N VAL A 18 9.73 2.67 -1.43
CA VAL A 18 9.22 1.48 -0.75
C VAL A 18 8.29 1.88 0.40
N VAL A 19 8.61 2.92 1.17
CA VAL A 19 7.72 3.43 2.23
C VAL A 19 6.38 3.89 1.66
N GLY A 20 6.39 4.59 0.52
CA GLY A 20 5.16 5.00 -0.16
C GLY A 20 4.31 3.79 -0.60
N LEU A 21 4.94 2.76 -1.16
CA LEU A 21 4.26 1.53 -1.56
C LEU A 21 3.71 0.76 -0.36
N PHE A 22 4.46 0.70 0.74
CA PHE A 22 3.99 0.14 2.00
C PHE A 22 2.77 0.89 2.54
N LEU A 23 2.78 2.24 2.51
CA LEU A 23 1.63 3.05 2.90
C LEU A 23 0.41 2.79 2.04
N VAL A 24 0.57 2.55 0.74
CA VAL A 24 -0.55 2.18 -0.16
C VAL A 24 -1.12 0.81 0.23
N ILE A 25 -0.27 -0.18 0.48
CA ILE A 25 -0.73 -1.52 0.92
C ILE A 25 -1.42 -1.42 2.27
N PHE A 26 -0.80 -0.76 3.24
CA PHE A 26 -1.36 -0.60 4.58
C PHE A 26 -2.66 0.21 4.57
N GLY A 27 -2.71 1.30 3.82
CA GLY A 27 -3.93 2.09 3.64
C GLY A 27 -5.04 1.29 2.96
N GLY A 28 -4.71 0.51 1.92
CA GLY A 28 -5.64 -0.41 1.27
C GLY A 28 -6.20 -1.46 2.24
N TRP A 29 -5.36 -1.99 3.14
CA TRP A 29 -5.79 -2.93 4.18
C TRP A 29 -6.76 -2.30 5.19
N VAL A 30 -6.47 -1.09 5.66
CA VAL A 30 -7.39 -0.35 6.56
C VAL A 30 -8.73 -0.13 5.88
N VAL A 31 -8.71 0.34 4.63
CA VAL A 31 -9.93 0.57 3.83
C VAL A 31 -10.70 -0.74 3.61
N PHE A 32 -10.01 -1.83 3.30
CA PHE A 32 -10.60 -3.16 3.15
C PHE A 32 -11.34 -3.61 4.42
N ALA A 33 -10.68 -3.48 5.57
CA ALA A 33 -11.22 -3.87 6.86
C ALA A 33 -12.45 -3.02 7.25
N LEU A 34 -12.38 -1.70 7.08
CA LEU A 34 -13.51 -0.81 7.36
C LEU A 34 -14.71 -1.08 6.45
N GLY A 35 -14.46 -1.30 5.16
CA GLY A 35 -15.51 -1.68 4.21
C GLY A 35 -16.15 -3.03 4.56
N GLY A 36 -15.33 -4.02 4.96
CA GLY A 36 -15.81 -5.33 5.40
C GLY A 36 -16.70 -5.26 6.64
N VAL A 37 -16.34 -4.43 7.63
CA VAL A 37 -17.18 -4.18 8.82
C VAL A 37 -18.51 -3.54 8.43
N ALA A 38 -18.50 -2.53 7.55
CA ALA A 38 -19.72 -1.87 7.08
C ALA A 38 -20.62 -2.81 6.25
N PHE A 39 -20.04 -3.75 5.51
CA PHE A 39 -20.77 -4.77 4.76
C PHE A 39 -21.38 -5.85 5.66
N GLY A 40 -20.60 -6.37 6.62
CA GLY A 40 -21.01 -7.48 7.48
C GLY A 40 -21.88 -7.09 8.68
N GLY A 41 -21.89 -5.81 9.08
CA GLY A 41 -22.85 -5.30 10.05
C GLY A 41 -24.26 -5.31 9.46
N HIS A 42 -25.27 -5.70 10.24
CA HIS A 42 -26.70 -5.64 9.89
C HIS A 42 -27.21 -4.19 9.75
N LEU A 43 -26.53 -3.38 8.94
CA LEU A 43 -26.85 -2.01 8.60
C LEU A 43 -27.85 -2.00 7.43
N LEU A 44 -28.52 -0.87 7.24
CA LEU A 44 -29.43 -0.66 6.10
C LEU A 44 -28.72 -1.00 4.78
N GLY A 45 -29.42 -1.61 3.83
CA GLY A 45 -28.81 -2.22 2.63
C GLY A 45 -27.91 -1.29 1.79
N LEU A 46 -28.16 0.03 1.82
CA LEU A 46 -27.30 1.02 1.15
C LEU A 46 -25.91 1.15 1.81
N VAL A 47 -25.83 1.06 3.13
CA VAL A 47 -24.56 1.10 3.88
C VAL A 47 -23.75 -0.17 3.61
N SER A 48 -24.41 -1.32 3.56
CA SER A 48 -23.74 -2.58 3.19
C SER A 48 -23.18 -2.52 1.76
N PHE A 49 -23.95 -2.00 0.80
CA PHE A 49 -23.46 -1.84 -0.58
C PHE A 49 -22.24 -0.92 -0.68
N ILE A 50 -22.25 0.21 0.03
CA ILE A 50 -21.09 1.09 0.13
C ILE A 50 -19.91 0.35 0.76
N GLY A 51 -20.14 -0.38 1.85
CA GLY A 51 -19.12 -1.20 2.50
C GLY A 51 -18.46 -2.20 1.56
N LEU A 52 -19.24 -2.86 0.69
CA LEU A 52 -18.72 -3.76 -0.33
C LEU A 52 -17.81 -3.05 -1.35
N ILE A 53 -18.23 -1.89 -1.87
CA ILE A 53 -17.42 -1.10 -2.80
C ILE A 53 -16.12 -0.65 -2.15
N VAL A 54 -16.20 -0.12 -0.93
CA VAL A 54 -15.04 0.34 -0.16
C VAL A 54 -14.09 -0.82 0.10
N SER A 55 -14.62 -1.99 0.49
CA SER A 55 -13.82 -3.19 0.70
C SER A 55 -13.10 -3.61 -0.58
N ALA A 56 -13.82 -3.72 -1.70
CA ALA A 56 -13.23 -4.04 -3.00
C ALA A 56 -12.12 -3.05 -3.40
N ALA A 57 -12.35 -1.74 -3.23
CA ALA A 57 -11.35 -0.71 -3.50
C ALA A 57 -10.08 -0.89 -2.64
N GLY A 58 -10.23 -1.20 -1.36
CA GLY A 58 -9.11 -1.51 -0.46
C GLY A 58 -8.31 -2.73 -0.94
N ALA A 59 -9.00 -3.80 -1.33
CA ALA A 59 -8.35 -5.00 -1.88
C ALA A 59 -7.58 -4.71 -3.18
N PHE A 60 -8.16 -3.92 -4.09
CA PHE A 60 -7.48 -3.49 -5.31
C PHE A 60 -6.24 -2.63 -5.02
N ALA A 61 -6.34 -1.70 -4.06
CA ALA A 61 -5.21 -0.87 -3.67
C ALA A 61 -4.05 -1.71 -3.11
N MET A 62 -4.36 -2.70 -2.25
CA MET A 62 -3.36 -3.64 -1.76
C MET A 62 -2.70 -4.43 -2.90
N PHE A 63 -3.50 -4.98 -3.81
CA PHE A 63 -2.99 -5.74 -4.95
C PHE A 63 -2.07 -4.91 -5.84
N ALA A 64 -2.49 -3.69 -6.19
CA ALA A 64 -1.68 -2.76 -6.97
C ALA A 64 -0.38 -2.40 -6.24
N GLY A 65 -0.43 -2.14 -4.93
CA GLY A 65 0.74 -1.87 -4.11
C GLY A 65 1.74 -3.04 -4.08
N ILE A 66 1.25 -4.28 -3.96
CA ILE A 66 2.09 -5.49 -4.01
C ILE A 66 2.76 -5.62 -5.37
N VAL A 67 2.01 -5.48 -6.47
CA VAL A 67 2.55 -5.57 -7.83
C VAL A 67 3.60 -4.50 -8.08
N ALA A 68 3.33 -3.26 -7.67
CA ALA A 68 4.27 -2.16 -7.79
C ALA A 68 5.55 -2.39 -6.96
N THR A 69 5.42 -2.99 -5.77
CA THR A 69 6.56 -3.37 -4.93
C THR A 69 7.41 -4.46 -5.61
N ALA A 70 6.78 -5.51 -6.12
CA ALA A 70 7.47 -6.57 -6.85
C ALA A 70 8.18 -6.02 -8.09
N TYR A 71 7.51 -5.14 -8.85
CA TYR A 71 8.10 -4.46 -10.00
C TYR A 71 9.31 -3.63 -9.60
N LYS A 72 9.21 -2.81 -8.55
CA LYS A 72 10.34 -2.01 -8.05
C LYS A 72 11.52 -2.89 -7.68
N VAL A 73 11.31 -3.95 -6.91
CA VAL A 73 12.37 -4.90 -6.50
C VAL A 73 13.05 -5.53 -7.72
N LEU A 74 12.27 -5.92 -8.74
CA LEU A 74 12.82 -6.47 -9.98
C LEU A 74 13.64 -5.45 -10.77
N VAL A 75 13.19 -4.20 -10.85
CA VAL A 75 13.94 -3.12 -11.52
C VAL A 75 15.24 -2.82 -10.78
N ASP A 76 15.18 -2.63 -9.47
CA ASP A 76 16.34 -2.33 -8.64
C ASP A 76 17.39 -3.46 -8.74
N SER A 77 16.95 -4.72 -8.81
CA SER A 77 17.85 -5.88 -8.99
C SER A 77 18.58 -5.94 -10.33
N ARG A 78 18.06 -5.27 -11.37
CA ARG A 78 18.69 -5.20 -12.70
C ARG A 78 19.68 -4.05 -12.83
N SER A 79 19.51 -3.01 -12.01
CA SER A 79 20.37 -1.83 -12.00
C SER A 79 21.51 -1.88 -10.98
N ALA A 80 21.51 -2.89 -10.11
CA ALA A 80 22.59 -3.19 -9.15
C ALA A 80 23.69 -4.05 -9.81
#